data_AF-A0A0S7EPV3-F1
#
_entry.id   AF-A0A0S7EPV3-F1
#
_cell.length_a   1.000
_cell.length_b   1.000
_cell.length_c   1.000
_cell.angle_alpha   90.00
_cell.angle_beta   90.00
_cell.angle_gamma   90.00
#
_symmetry.space_group_name_H-M   'P 1'
#
loop_
_entity.id
_entity.type
_entity.pdbx_description
1 polymer ?
#
loop_
_entity_poly.entity_id
_entity_poly.type
_entity_poly.pdbx_seq_one_letter_code
_entity_poly.pdbx_strand_id
1 'polypeptide(L)'
;MDSVAIMGFTPEESVSMLKVISAVLQFGNISFTKEKNHDQASMPDNTAAQKLCHLLGINVMEFTRAILTPKIKVGREYVQKAQTKEQADFAIEALAKATYERLFRWLVHRINRALDRRQRQGASFIGILDIAGFEIFQLNSFEQLCINYT
;
A
#
# COMPACT_ATOMS: atom_id res chain seq x y z
N MET A 1 11.53 10.64 15.58
CA MET A 1 10.73 11.75 15.03
C MET A 1 11.61 12.96 14.71
N ASP A 2 12.68 13.18 15.46
CA ASP A 2 13.61 14.31 15.30
C ASP A 2 14.20 14.43 13.89
N SER A 3 14.65 13.34 13.26
CA SER A 3 15.17 13.38 11.88
C SER A 3 14.13 13.89 10.87
N VAL A 4 12.86 13.48 11.03
CA VAL A 4 11.75 13.89 10.16
C VAL A 4 11.44 15.39 10.37
N ALA A 5 11.49 15.86 11.61
CA ALA A 5 11.36 17.29 11.93
C ALA A 5 12.53 18.13 11.35
N ILE A 6 13.77 17.64 11.45
CA ILE A 6 14.96 18.30 10.87
C ILE A 6 14.83 18.41 9.35
N MET A 7 14.27 17.38 8.69
CA MET A 7 13.97 17.40 7.25
C MET A 7 12.79 18.31 6.88
N GLY A 8 12.22 19.02 7.86
CA GLY A 8 11.19 20.04 7.67
C GLY A 8 9.81 19.47 7.41
N PHE A 9 9.51 18.25 7.86
CA PHE A 9 8.16 17.70 7.82
C PHE A 9 7.30 18.36 8.89
N THR A 10 6.05 18.65 8.56
CA THR A 10 5.12 19.19 9.56
C THR A 10 4.66 18.10 10.53
N PRO A 11 4.16 18.46 11.73
CA PRO A 11 3.52 17.49 12.62
C PRO A 11 2.38 16.73 11.95
N GLU A 12 1.59 17.40 11.11
CA GLU A 12 0.47 16.82 10.37
C GLU A 12 0.94 15.82 9.31
N GLU A 13 2.01 16.14 8.55
CA GLU A 13 2.64 15.20 7.61
C GLU A 13 3.12 13.95 8.35
N SER A 14 3.78 14.12 9.49
CA SER A 14 4.31 13.02 10.30
C SER A 14 3.19 12.12 10.84
N VAL A 15 2.13 12.72 11.40
CA VAL A 15 0.96 11.98 11.88
C VAL A 15 0.25 11.27 10.71
N SER A 16 0.16 11.90 9.54
CA SER A 16 -0.47 11.31 8.36
C SER A 16 0.31 10.09 7.85
N MET A 17 1.64 10.15 7.83
CA MET A 17 2.48 8.99 7.52
C MET A 17 2.20 7.83 8.49
N LEU A 18 2.16 8.11 9.79
CA LEU A 18 1.88 7.10 10.81
C LEU A 18 0.46 6.52 10.68
N LYS A 19 -0.52 7.33 10.30
CA LYS A 19 -1.88 6.86 9.98
C LYS A 19 -1.88 5.89 8.80
N VAL A 20 -1.13 6.18 7.73
CA VAL A 20 -1.01 5.27 6.57
C VAL A 20 -0.30 3.97 6.96
N ILE A 21 0.76 4.04 7.77
CA ILE A 21 1.42 2.83 8.30
C ILE A 21 0.44 1.99 9.14
N SER A 22 -0.34 2.63 10.01
CA SER A 22 -1.39 1.96 10.78
C SER A 22 -2.46 1.35 9.88
N ALA A 23 -2.83 2.02 8.79
CA ALA A 23 -3.77 1.49 7.79
C ALA A 23 -3.19 0.25 7.08
N VAL A 24 -1.91 0.25 6.72
CA VAL A 24 -1.22 -0.91 6.13
C VAL A 24 -1.33 -2.13 7.06
N LEU A 25 -1.09 -1.95 8.36
CA LEU A 25 -1.27 -3.03 9.34
C LEU A 25 -2.73 -3.46 9.47
N GLN A 26 -3.66 -2.51 9.39
CA GLN A 26 -5.09 -2.78 9.55
C GLN A 26 -5.68 -3.58 8.39
N PHE A 27 -5.11 -3.49 7.18
CA PHE A 27 -5.45 -4.41 6.07
C PHE A 27 -5.25 -5.87 6.48
N GLY A 28 -4.17 -6.20 7.19
CA GLY A 28 -3.86 -7.58 7.63
C GLY A 28 -4.81 -8.14 8.69
N ASN A 29 -5.65 -7.30 9.30
CA ASN A 29 -6.66 -7.71 10.27
C ASN A 29 -8.03 -7.99 9.64
N ILE A 30 -8.20 -7.74 8.33
CA ILE A 30 -9.44 -8.04 7.63
C ILE A 30 -9.47 -9.54 7.34
N SER A 31 -10.60 -10.19 7.67
CA SER A 31 -10.80 -11.60 7.40
C SER A 31 -12.05 -11.82 6.55
N PHE A 32 -11.92 -12.70 5.56
CA PHE A 32 -13.03 -13.13 4.73
C PHE A 32 -13.37 -14.60 4.97
N THR A 33 -14.65 -14.92 4.91
CA THR A 33 -15.19 -16.29 4.97
C THR A 33 -15.90 -16.64 3.67
N LYS A 34 -15.94 -17.93 3.33
CA LYS A 34 -16.78 -18.43 2.22
C LYS A 34 -18.23 -18.52 2.69
N GLU A 35 -19.17 -18.16 1.83
CA GLU A 35 -20.59 -18.43 2.09
C GLU A 35 -20.88 -19.94 2.06
N LYS A 36 -21.91 -20.39 2.80
CA LYS A 36 -22.20 -21.83 2.97
C LYS A 36 -22.55 -22.56 1.67
N ASN A 37 -23.16 -21.85 0.72
CA ASN A 37 -23.74 -22.44 -0.50
C ASN A 37 -23.08 -21.93 -1.79
N HIS A 38 -22.12 -21.00 -1.68
CA HIS A 38 -21.45 -20.36 -2.81
C HIS A 38 -19.98 -20.09 -2.46
N ASP A 39 -19.09 -20.14 -3.45
CA ASP A 39 -17.66 -19.78 -3.27
C ASP A 39 -17.42 -18.29 -3.03
N GLN A 40 -18.47 -17.48 -2.88
CA GLN A 40 -18.41 -16.05 -2.68
C GLN A 40 -17.81 -15.69 -1.31
N ALA A 41 -16.94 -14.68 -1.31
CA ALA A 41 -16.39 -14.07 -0.12
C ALA A 41 -17.47 -13.27 0.64
N SER A 42 -17.42 -13.38 1.96
CA SER A 42 -18.22 -12.60 2.90
C SER A 42 -17.30 -12.02 3.99
N MET A 43 -17.66 -10.87 4.55
CA MET A 43 -16.95 -10.21 5.64
C MET A 43 -17.91 -10.12 6.86
N PRO A 44 -18.01 -11.17 7.67
CA PRO A 44 -18.97 -11.22 8.78
C PRO A 44 -18.61 -10.25 9.90
N ASP A 45 -17.31 -10.09 10.20
CA ASP A 45 -16.80 -9.03 11.07
C ASP A 45 -16.14 -7.94 10.22
N ASN A 46 -16.75 -6.76 10.20
CA ASN A 46 -16.24 -5.61 9.47
C ASN A 46 -15.51 -4.59 10.37
N THR A 47 -15.27 -4.90 11.66
CA THR A 47 -14.62 -3.99 12.61
C THR A 47 -13.24 -3.54 12.10
N ALA A 48 -12.47 -4.47 11.54
CA ALA A 48 -11.17 -4.15 10.98
C ALA A 48 -11.27 -3.22 9.76
N ALA A 49 -12.24 -3.47 8.88
CA ALA A 49 -12.51 -2.62 7.72
C ALA A 49 -12.99 -1.24 8.13
N GLN A 50 -13.80 -1.10 9.18
CA GLN A 50 -14.23 0.20 9.70
C GLN A 50 -13.03 1.04 10.18
N LYS A 51 -12.11 0.44 10.96
CA LYS A 51 -10.88 1.11 11.42
C LYS A 51 -10.00 1.53 10.24
N LEU A 52 -9.81 0.63 9.27
CA LEU A 52 -9.07 0.92 8.05
C LEU A 52 -9.68 2.11 7.29
N CYS A 53 -10.99 2.05 7.06
CA CYS A 53 -11.71 3.06 6.32
C CYS A 53 -11.69 4.42 7.02
N HIS A 54 -11.75 4.43 8.35
CA HIS A 54 -11.58 5.64 9.15
C HIS A 54 -10.19 6.26 8.97
N LEU A 55 -9.11 5.45 8.99
CA LEU A 55 -7.75 5.92 8.78
C LEU A 55 -7.53 6.47 7.37
N LEU A 56 -8.14 5.84 6.36
CA LEU A 56 -8.02 6.23 4.95
C LEU A 56 -9.03 7.29 4.51
N GLY A 57 -10.00 7.65 5.36
CA GLY A 57 -11.05 8.62 5.03
C GLY A 57 -12.01 8.14 3.94
N ILE A 58 -12.29 6.84 3.85
CA ILE A 58 -13.18 6.24 2.84
C ILE A 58 -14.44 5.66 3.48
N ASN A 59 -15.51 5.50 2.68
CA ASN A 59 -16.74 4.90 3.17
C ASN A 59 -16.61 3.37 3.27
N VAL A 60 -16.92 2.80 4.44
CA VAL A 60 -16.79 1.35 4.69
C VAL A 60 -17.69 0.50 3.78
N MET A 61 -18.91 0.96 3.50
CA MET A 61 -19.84 0.21 2.64
C MET A 61 -19.36 0.18 1.19
N GLU A 62 -18.81 1.29 0.69
CA GLU A 62 -18.22 1.35 -0.64
C GLU A 62 -16.95 0.50 -0.74
N PHE A 63 -16.09 0.56 0.28
CA PHE A 63 -14.90 -0.27 0.38
C PHE A 63 -15.26 -1.77 0.37
N THR A 64 -16.15 -2.21 1.26
CA THR A 64 -16.59 -3.61 1.33
C THR A 64 -17.21 -4.06 0.01
N ARG A 65 -18.05 -3.22 -0.63
CA ARG A 65 -18.63 -3.53 -1.94
C ARG A 65 -17.56 -3.65 -3.02
N ALA A 66 -16.57 -2.75 -3.04
CA ALA A 66 -15.50 -2.76 -4.03
C ALA A 66 -14.59 -4.00 -3.90
N ILE A 67 -14.39 -4.50 -2.67
CA ILE A 67 -13.60 -5.72 -2.43
C ILE A 67 -14.40 -6.98 -2.75
N LEU A 68 -15.65 -7.10 -2.28
CA LEU A 68 -16.44 -8.32 -2.43
C LEU A 68 -17.09 -8.45 -3.81
N THR A 69 -17.47 -7.33 -4.42
CA THR A 69 -18.25 -7.24 -5.66
C THR A 69 -17.75 -6.09 -6.55
N PRO A 70 -16.48 -6.09 -6.97
CA PRO A 70 -15.91 -5.05 -7.83
C PRO A 70 -16.71 -4.88 -9.12
N LYS A 71 -16.85 -3.63 -9.55
CA LYS A 71 -17.41 -3.26 -10.86
C LYS A 71 -16.30 -3.35 -11.91
N ILE A 72 -16.48 -4.23 -12.88
CA ILE A 72 -15.54 -4.45 -13.99
C ILE A 72 -16.16 -3.86 -15.25
N LYS A 73 -15.41 -3.00 -15.94
CA LYS A 73 -15.83 -2.45 -17.23
C LYS A 73 -15.54 -3.48 -18.34
N VAL A 74 -16.57 -3.88 -19.07
CA VAL A 74 -16.47 -4.81 -20.20
C VAL A 74 -17.06 -4.11 -21.42
N GLY A 75 -16.19 -3.68 -22.35
CA GLY A 75 -16.60 -2.84 -23.47
C GLY A 75 -17.20 -1.51 -23.01
N ARG A 76 -18.51 -1.32 -23.26
CA ARG A 76 -19.26 -0.12 -22.87
C ARG A 76 -20.05 -0.27 -21.57
N GLU A 77 -20.11 -1.47 -21.00
CA GLU A 77 -20.94 -1.80 -19.84
C GLU A 77 -20.10 -2.05 -18.58
N TYR A 78 -20.76 -1.99 -17.42
CA TYR A 78 -20.16 -2.35 -16.13
C TYR A 78 -20.88 -3.56 -15.55
N VAL A 79 -20.09 -4.59 -15.22
CA VAL A 79 -20.58 -5.84 -14.63
C VAL A 79 -20.06 -5.94 -13.20
N GLN A 80 -20.92 -6.33 -12.26
CA GLN A 80 -20.49 -6.66 -10.90
C GLN A 80 -20.11 -8.14 -10.85
N LYS A 81 -18.93 -8.43 -10.31
CA LYS A 81 -18.43 -9.80 -10.17
C LYS A 81 -18.15 -10.11 -8.70
N ALA A 82 -18.88 -11.06 -8.13
CA ALA A 82 -18.58 -11.60 -6.81
C ALA A 82 -17.17 -12.22 -6.80
N GLN A 83 -16.38 -11.91 -5.77
CA GLN A 83 -15.06 -12.48 -5.55
C GLN A 83 -15.13 -13.73 -4.69
N THR A 84 -14.22 -14.67 -4.91
CA THR A 84 -13.98 -15.75 -3.94
C THR A 84 -13.18 -15.24 -2.74
N LYS A 85 -13.14 -16.03 -1.65
CA LYS A 85 -12.32 -15.71 -0.48
C LYS A 85 -10.87 -15.41 -0.87
N GLU A 86 -10.27 -16.29 -1.67
CA GLU A 86 -8.86 -16.20 -2.08
C GLU A 86 -8.60 -14.95 -2.93
N GLN A 87 -9.55 -14.57 -3.79
CA GLN A 87 -9.46 -13.34 -4.58
C GLN A 87 -9.54 -12.09 -3.70
N ALA A 88 -10.42 -12.10 -2.69
CA ALA A 88 -10.55 -10.99 -1.74
C ALA A 88 -9.32 -10.85 -0.84
N ASP A 89 -8.79 -11.97 -0.32
CA ASP A 89 -7.55 -12.02 0.47
C ASP A 89 -6.38 -11.44 -0.37
N PHE A 90 -6.20 -11.92 -1.61
CA PHE A 90 -5.16 -11.42 -2.50
C PHE A 90 -5.32 -9.93 -2.83
N ALA A 91 -6.55 -9.46 -3.04
CA ALA A 91 -6.82 -8.04 -3.30
C ALA A 91 -6.43 -7.15 -2.12
N ILE A 92 -6.73 -7.57 -0.89
CA ILE A 92 -6.36 -6.85 0.33
C ILE A 92 -4.84 -6.82 0.51
N GLU A 93 -4.14 -7.94 0.32
CA GLU A 93 -2.68 -8.00 0.38
C GLU A 93 -2.03 -7.10 -0.68
N ALA A 94 -2.55 -7.12 -1.91
CA ALA A 94 -2.08 -6.27 -2.99
C ALA A 94 -2.28 -4.79 -2.67
N LEU A 95 -3.44 -4.41 -2.11
CA LEU A 95 -3.72 -3.04 -1.67
C LEU A 95 -2.79 -2.60 -0.54
N ALA A 96 -2.49 -3.46 0.43
CA ALA A 96 -1.56 -3.16 1.51
C ALA A 96 -0.14 -2.87 0.97
N LYS A 97 0.38 -3.78 0.13
CA LYS A 97 1.70 -3.62 -0.53
C LYS A 97 1.76 -2.34 -1.35
N ALA A 98 0.74 -2.10 -2.18
CA ALA A 98 0.68 -0.93 -3.05
C ALA A 98 0.47 0.39 -2.28
N THR A 99 -0.15 0.35 -1.09
CA THR A 99 -0.29 1.51 -0.21
C THR A 99 1.06 1.87 0.42
N TYR A 100 1.79 0.87 0.93
CA TYR A 100 3.12 1.08 1.49
C TYR A 100 4.13 1.57 0.44
N GLU A 101 4.12 0.97 -0.77
CA GLU A 101 4.96 1.42 -1.89
C GLU A 101 4.72 2.91 -2.21
N ARG A 102 3.45 3.34 -2.29
CA ARG A 102 3.08 4.74 -2.56
C ARG A 102 3.50 5.68 -1.43
N LEU A 103 3.39 5.24 -0.18
CA LEU A 103 3.90 6.00 0.98
C LEU A 103 5.41 6.20 0.88
N PHE A 104 6.16 5.13 0.59
CA PHE A 104 7.61 5.20 0.44
C PHE A 104 8.03 6.11 -0.73
N ARG A 105 7.36 5.98 -1.87
CA ARG A 105 7.57 6.87 -3.03
C ARG A 105 7.30 8.34 -2.68
N TRP A 106 6.21 8.61 -1.95
CA TRP A 106 5.90 9.95 -1.47
C TRP A 106 6.96 10.48 -0.51
N LEU A 107 7.46 9.64 0.41
CA LEU A 107 8.52 9.99 1.35
C LEU A 107 9.80 10.42 0.62
N VAL A 108 10.24 9.63 -0.36
CA VAL A 108 11.41 9.96 -1.19
C VAL A 108 11.19 11.29 -1.93
N HIS A 109 10.03 11.48 -2.53
CA HIS A 109 9.71 12.74 -3.21
C HIS A 109 9.71 13.94 -2.25
N ARG A 110 9.18 13.76 -1.04
CA ARG A 110 9.13 14.81 -0.01
C ARG A 110 10.52 15.18 0.52
N ILE A 111 11.41 14.19 0.66
CA ILE A 111 12.83 14.39 1.00
C ILE A 111 13.54 15.13 -0.13
N ASN A 112 13.35 14.70 -1.38
CA ASN A 112 13.96 15.37 -2.54
C ASN A 112 13.55 16.84 -2.62
N ARG A 113 12.27 17.17 -2.39
CA ARG A 113 11.81 18.57 -2.32
C ARG A 113 12.45 19.38 -1.19
N ALA A 114 12.76 18.74 -0.06
CA ALA A 114 13.42 19.42 1.06
C ALA A 114 14.90 19.72 0.78
N LEU A 115 15.56 18.86 0.00
CA LEU A 115 16.98 18.95 -0.36
C LEU A 115 17.21 19.82 -1.60
N ASP A 116 16.31 19.80 -2.58
CA ASP A 116 16.42 20.54 -3.84
C ASP A 116 16.01 22.02 -3.68
N ARG A 117 16.76 22.76 -2.86
CA ARG A 117 16.52 24.18 -2.56
C ARG A 117 17.21 25.15 -3.53
N ARG A 118 17.98 24.64 -4.51
CA ARG A 118 18.77 25.49 -5.43
C ARG A 118 18.18 25.43 -6.84
N GLN A 119 17.61 26.55 -7.31
CA GLN A 119 17.07 26.70 -8.67
C GLN A 119 18.09 26.50 -9.80
N ARG A 120 19.40 26.60 -9.52
CA ARG A 120 20.45 26.41 -10.52
C ARG A 120 20.98 25.00 -10.44
N GLN A 121 20.74 24.20 -11.48
CA GLN A 121 21.44 22.93 -11.67
C GLN A 121 22.94 23.22 -11.74
N GLY A 122 23.70 22.61 -10.83
CA GLY A 122 25.16 22.71 -10.86
C GLY A 122 25.70 22.11 -12.15
N ALA A 123 26.84 22.60 -12.63
CA ALA A 123 27.48 22.09 -13.85
C ALA A 123 28.01 20.65 -13.72
N SER A 124 28.02 20.09 -12.51
CA SER A 124 28.55 18.75 -12.20
C SER A 124 27.82 18.17 -10.98
N PHE A 125 27.82 16.84 -10.84
CA PHE A 125 27.29 16.14 -9.67
C PHE A 125 28.17 14.94 -9.30
N ILE A 126 28.06 14.47 -8.06
CA ILE A 126 28.69 13.24 -7.57
C ILE A 126 27.58 12.24 -7.27
N GLY A 127 27.56 11.12 -7.98
CA GLY A 127 26.62 10.02 -7.73
C GLY A 127 27.18 9.06 -6.69
N ILE A 128 26.38 8.73 -5.69
CA ILE A 128 26.70 7.70 -4.68
C ILE A 128 25.69 6.58 -4.88
N LEU A 129 26.18 5.35 -5.09
CA LEU A 129 25.35 4.17 -5.28
C LEU A 129 25.39 3.31 -4.00
N ASP A 130 24.21 3.04 -3.46
CA ASP A 130 23.98 2.11 -2.36
C ASP A 130 22.81 1.21 -2.74
N ILE A 131 23.10 -0.08 -2.93
CA ILE A 131 22.15 -1.10 -3.38
C ILE A 131 22.24 -2.32 -2.48
N ALA A 132 21.15 -3.11 -2.44
CA ALA A 132 21.15 -4.36 -1.69
C ALA A 132 22.25 -5.31 -2.21
N GLY A 133 22.92 -6.01 -1.28
CA GLY A 133 23.93 -7.02 -1.61
C GLY A 133 23.30 -8.37 -1.96
N PHE A 134 24.14 -9.32 -2.39
CA PHE A 134 23.70 -10.67 -2.73
C PHE A 134 23.12 -11.41 -1.51
N GLU A 135 21.95 -12.04 -1.67
CA GLU A 135 21.21 -12.72 -0.61
C GLU A 135 21.01 -14.21 -0.93
N ILE A 136 21.13 -15.07 0.11
CA ILE A 136 20.79 -16.50 0.05
C ILE A 136 19.96 -16.85 1.28
N PHE A 137 18.68 -17.19 1.06
CA PHE A 137 17.78 -17.67 2.09
C PHE A 137 17.29 -19.09 1.82
N GLN A 138 16.58 -19.68 2.79
CA GLN A 138 15.96 -21.01 2.64
C GLN A 138 14.89 -21.00 1.53
N LEU A 139 14.14 -19.90 1.38
CA LEU A 139 13.22 -19.65 0.28
C LEU A 139 13.62 -18.34 -0.40
N ASN A 140 14.05 -18.42 -1.66
CA ASN A 140 14.33 -17.25 -2.48
C ASN A 140 13.15 -17.01 -3.43
N SER A 141 12.48 -15.87 -3.28
CA SER A 141 11.35 -15.47 -4.12
C SER A 141 11.84 -14.66 -5.33
N PHE A 142 10.90 -14.15 -6.12
CA PHE A 142 11.19 -13.24 -7.23
C PHE A 142 12.01 -12.02 -6.78
N GLU A 143 11.77 -11.52 -5.57
CA GLU A 143 12.50 -10.39 -4.99
C GLU A 143 14.00 -10.69 -4.85
N GLN A 144 14.39 -11.86 -4.35
CA GLN A 144 15.81 -12.25 -4.25
C GLN A 144 16.47 -12.40 -5.62
N LEU A 145 15.72 -12.91 -6.62
CA LEU A 145 16.23 -12.95 -8.00
C LEU A 145 16.52 -11.54 -8.52
N CYS A 146 15.62 -10.57 -8.30
CA CYS A 146 15.84 -9.18 -8.69
C CYS A 146 17.04 -8.54 -7.98
N ILE A 147 17.20 -8.81 -6.68
CA ILE A 147 18.35 -8.33 -5.89
C ILE A 147 19.65 -8.92 -6.43
N ASN A 148 19.71 -10.24 -6.60
CA ASN A 148 20.93 -10.95 -7.02
C ASN A 148 21.30 -10.72 -8.49
N TYR A 149 20.37 -10.25 -9.32
CA TYR A 149 20.61 -9.93 -10.73
C TYR A 149 21.17 -8.51 -10.94
N THR A 150 20.88 -7.59 -10.03
CA THR A 150 21.32 -6.18 -10.10
C THR A 150 22.80 -6.06 -9.75
#